data_AF-A0A6M3Z089-F1
#
_entry.id   AF-A0A6M3Z089-F1
#
_cell.length_a   1.000
_cell.length_b   1.000
_cell.length_c   1.000
_cell.angle_alpha   90.00
_cell.angle_beta   90.00
_cell.angle_gamma   90.00
#
_symmetry.space_group_name_H-M   'P 1'
#
loop_
_entity.id
_entity.type
_entity.pdbx_description
1 polymer ?
#
loop_
_entity_poly.entity_id
_entity_poly.type
_entity_poly.pdbx_seq_one_letter_code
_entity_poly.pdbx_strand_id
1 'polypeptide(L)'
;PRVNGTGIGISWSKMFDGSISLCEIANFDIDVLLNGCDLNRVSMNRIRNAWRYMILELSASTFGSQNEIHLNDILHVGSPNCIMIKTTARHARIYDNYLEQATGTDGQALIGFIDATAVDAPAYAGNVSAGRYSTIIRDNRIDGFSKSKNFVYKYQPKGQTYGEIE
;
A
#
# COMPACT_ATOMS: atom_id res chain seq x y z
N PRO A 1 -16.15 7.46 -9.14
CA PRO A 1 -16.16 6.90 -10.51
C PRO A 1 -17.42 6.05 -10.71
N ARG A 2 -18.11 6.20 -11.84
CA ARG A 2 -19.29 5.36 -12.15
C ARG A 2 -18.91 3.97 -12.68
N VAL A 3 -17.62 3.74 -12.92
CA VAL A 3 -17.04 2.50 -13.46
C VAL A 3 -15.99 2.00 -12.47
N ASN A 4 -16.11 0.74 -12.08
CA ASN A 4 -15.15 0.09 -11.20
C ASN A 4 -13.75 0.06 -11.82
N GLY A 5 -12.72 0.20 -10.99
CA GLY A 5 -11.33 0.13 -11.44
C GLY A 5 -10.86 1.37 -12.19
N THR A 6 -11.51 2.52 -11.99
CA THR A 6 -11.10 3.79 -12.59
C THR A 6 -10.90 4.87 -11.54
N GLY A 7 -9.90 5.73 -11.76
CA GLY A 7 -9.62 6.89 -10.89
C GLY A 7 -9.02 6.52 -9.53
N ILE A 8 -8.89 7.53 -8.67
CA ILE A 8 -8.30 7.43 -7.34
C ILE A 8 -9.36 7.78 -6.30
N GLY A 9 -9.48 6.98 -5.23
CA GLY A 9 -10.43 7.22 -4.15
C GLY A 9 -10.05 8.43 -3.31
N ILE A 10 -8.92 8.33 -2.62
CA ILE A 10 -8.30 9.44 -1.89
C ILE A 10 -6.91 9.68 -2.46
N SER A 11 -6.62 10.93 -2.81
CA SER A 11 -5.32 11.33 -3.36
C SER A 11 -4.76 12.50 -2.56
N TRP A 12 -3.69 12.24 -1.82
CA TRP A 12 -2.91 13.25 -1.11
C TRP A 12 -1.56 13.45 -1.78
N SER A 13 -1.13 14.70 -1.87
CA SER A 13 0.17 15.08 -2.42
C SER A 13 0.81 16.14 -1.55
N LYS A 14 1.99 15.86 -0.99
CA LYS A 14 2.68 16.75 -0.05
C LYS A 14 1.80 17.21 1.12
N MET A 15 1.06 16.25 1.69
CA MET A 15 0.28 16.43 2.91
C MET A 15 1.08 15.92 4.11
N PHE A 16 0.93 16.60 5.24
CA PHE A 16 1.71 16.34 6.45
C PHE A 16 0.79 16.23 7.66
N ASP A 17 1.14 15.37 8.61
CA ASP A 17 0.46 15.24 9.91
C ASP A 17 -1.05 14.97 9.83
N GLY A 18 -1.51 14.30 8.76
CA GLY A 18 -2.91 13.99 8.50
C GLY A 18 -3.34 12.59 8.94
N SER A 19 -4.65 12.36 8.95
CA SER A 19 -5.23 11.04 9.13
C SER A 19 -6.33 10.76 8.11
N ILE A 20 -6.25 9.61 7.46
CA ILE A 20 -7.35 8.96 6.73
C ILE A 20 -7.84 7.82 7.62
N SER A 21 -9.00 7.99 8.25
CA SER A 21 -9.53 6.99 9.18
C SER A 21 -11.04 6.88 9.15
N LEU A 22 -11.53 5.72 9.60
CA LEU A 22 -12.96 5.43 9.75
C LEU A 22 -13.75 5.55 8.43
N CYS A 23 -13.11 5.25 7.29
CA CYS A 23 -13.70 5.32 5.96
C CYS A 23 -13.91 3.92 5.36
N GLU A 24 -14.95 3.78 4.51
CA GLU A 24 -15.00 2.73 3.50
C GLU A 24 -14.52 3.32 2.16
N ILE A 25 -13.48 2.71 1.56
CA ILE A 25 -12.89 3.16 0.29
C ILE A 25 -12.85 1.96 -0.65
N ALA A 26 -13.49 2.07 -1.81
CA ALA A 26 -13.72 0.88 -2.62
C ALA A 26 -13.88 1.11 -4.12
N ASN A 27 -13.43 0.12 -4.88
CA ASN A 27 -13.66 -0.06 -6.32
C ASN A 27 -12.97 0.97 -7.23
N PHE A 28 -11.89 1.59 -6.77
CA PHE A 28 -11.08 2.50 -7.58
C PHE A 28 -9.96 1.75 -8.30
N ASP A 29 -9.29 2.44 -9.22
CA ASP A 29 -8.03 1.93 -9.76
C ASP A 29 -6.95 1.92 -8.65
N ILE A 30 -6.91 3.03 -7.91
CA ILE A 30 -6.13 3.18 -6.67
C ILE A 30 -7.09 3.65 -5.58
N ASP A 31 -7.24 2.90 -4.49
CA ASP A 31 -8.14 3.32 -3.42
C ASP A 31 -7.53 4.51 -2.64
N VAL A 32 -6.29 4.39 -2.15
CA VAL A 32 -5.56 5.46 -1.45
C VAL A 32 -4.21 5.72 -2.12
N LEU A 33 -3.97 6.96 -2.53
CA LEU A 33 -2.67 7.45 -3.01
C LEU A 33 -2.10 8.49 -2.03
N LEU A 34 -0.92 8.21 -1.49
CA LEU A 34 -0.08 9.18 -0.77
C LEU A 34 1.17 9.45 -1.61
N ASN A 35 1.32 10.66 -2.15
CA ASN A 35 2.49 11.01 -2.97
C ASN A 35 3.32 12.11 -2.30
N GLY A 36 4.49 11.76 -1.79
CA GLY A 36 5.38 12.67 -1.07
C GLY A 36 4.77 13.24 0.21
N CYS A 37 4.03 12.43 0.96
CA CYS A 37 3.38 12.84 2.19
C CYS A 37 4.21 12.38 3.40
N ASP A 38 4.26 13.14 4.50
CA ASP A 38 4.99 12.75 5.72
C ASP A 38 4.13 12.73 6.98
N LEU A 39 4.44 11.84 7.93
CA LEU A 39 3.81 11.79 9.27
C LEU A 39 2.30 11.52 9.28
N ASN A 40 1.75 10.97 8.20
CA ASN A 40 0.32 10.69 8.08
C ASN A 40 -0.03 9.29 8.59
N ARG A 41 -1.31 9.09 8.89
CA ARG A 41 -1.87 7.79 9.27
C ARG A 41 -2.99 7.38 8.32
N VAL A 42 -2.89 6.17 7.76
CA VAL A 42 -4.00 5.48 7.10
C VAL A 42 -4.43 4.36 8.05
N SER A 43 -5.53 4.56 8.78
CA SER A 43 -5.87 3.65 9.87
C SER A 43 -7.35 3.44 10.10
N MET A 44 -7.73 2.24 10.56
CA MET A 44 -9.13 1.93 10.91
C MET A 44 -10.10 2.13 9.74
N ASN A 45 -9.66 1.84 8.52
CA ASN A 45 -10.49 1.89 7.33
C ASN A 45 -10.88 0.48 6.87
N ARG A 46 -11.97 0.40 6.10
CA ARG A 46 -12.27 -0.74 5.24
C ARG A 46 -11.95 -0.39 3.80
N ILE A 47 -10.93 -1.02 3.23
CA ILE A 47 -10.44 -0.76 1.87
C ILE A 47 -10.66 -2.02 1.04
N ARG A 48 -11.34 -1.90 -0.11
CA ARG A 48 -11.72 -3.08 -0.88
C ARG A 48 -11.76 -2.89 -2.40
N ASN A 49 -11.48 -3.96 -3.12
CA ASN A 49 -11.64 -4.03 -4.56
C ASN A 49 -10.84 -2.98 -5.36
N ALA A 50 -9.63 -2.58 -4.97
CA ALA A 50 -8.81 -1.78 -5.89
C ALA A 50 -8.36 -2.61 -7.10
N TRP A 51 -8.17 -1.97 -8.26
CA TRP A 51 -7.71 -2.66 -9.48
C TRP A 51 -6.18 -2.76 -9.61
N ARG A 52 -5.45 -1.73 -9.15
CA ARG A 52 -3.98 -1.72 -9.18
C ARG A 52 -3.37 -1.63 -7.79
N TYR A 53 -3.85 -0.74 -6.93
CA TYR A 53 -3.29 -0.56 -5.59
C TYR A 53 -4.38 -0.21 -4.58
N MET A 54 -4.49 -0.93 -3.47
CA MET A 54 -5.40 -0.52 -2.40
C MET A 54 -4.81 0.66 -1.62
N ILE A 55 -3.54 0.58 -1.26
CA ILE A 55 -2.77 1.70 -0.75
C ILE A 55 -1.48 1.81 -1.56
N LEU A 56 -1.31 2.95 -2.23
CA LEU A 56 -0.10 3.32 -2.92
C LEU A 56 0.53 4.52 -2.21
N GLU A 57 1.66 4.28 -1.56
CA GLU A 57 2.47 5.30 -0.91
C GLU A 57 3.77 5.48 -1.69
N LEU A 58 4.00 6.69 -2.18
CA LEU A 58 5.17 7.03 -2.98
C LEU A 58 5.95 8.15 -2.32
N SER A 59 7.27 8.04 -2.33
CA SER A 59 8.12 9.19 -2.09
C SER A 59 8.18 10.13 -3.29
N ALA A 60 8.38 11.41 -3.01
CA ALA A 60 8.56 12.46 -4.01
C ALA A 60 9.71 13.39 -3.60
N SER A 61 10.84 13.28 -4.30
CA SER A 61 12.03 14.08 -4.01
C SER A 61 12.50 13.89 -2.56
N THR A 62 12.42 14.93 -1.72
CA THR A 62 12.79 14.87 -0.30
C THR A 62 11.61 14.52 0.61
N PHE A 63 10.40 14.33 0.08
CA PHE A 63 9.20 13.98 0.86
C PHE A 63 8.77 12.52 0.63
N GLY A 64 7.89 12.02 1.48
CA GLY A 64 7.46 10.62 1.57
C GLY A 64 8.10 9.92 2.77
N SER A 65 7.70 10.25 4.00
CA SER A 65 8.35 9.69 5.18
C SER A 65 7.47 9.51 6.42
N GLN A 66 7.78 8.49 7.23
CA GLN A 66 7.23 8.29 8.57
C GLN A 66 5.70 8.14 8.61
N ASN A 67 5.07 7.81 7.49
CA ASN A 67 3.65 7.48 7.51
C ASN A 67 3.43 6.10 8.12
N GLU A 68 2.23 5.93 8.66
CA GLU A 68 1.77 4.72 9.30
C GLU A 68 0.54 4.18 8.57
N ILE A 69 0.55 2.89 8.25
CA ILE A 69 -0.58 2.18 7.67
C ILE A 69 -0.94 1.05 8.65
N HIS A 70 -2.02 1.21 9.41
CA HIS A 70 -2.31 0.28 10.50
C HIS A 70 -3.78 0.09 10.84
N LEU A 71 -4.15 -1.06 11.42
CA LEU A 71 -5.51 -1.36 11.86
C LEU A 71 -6.57 -1.23 10.75
N ASN A 72 -6.20 -1.43 9.49
CA ASN A 72 -7.17 -1.45 8.38
C ASN A 72 -7.64 -2.88 8.09
N ASP A 73 -8.89 -2.99 7.66
CA ASP A 73 -9.44 -4.16 6.96
C ASP A 73 -9.22 -3.95 5.45
N ILE A 74 -8.28 -4.68 4.86
CA ILE A 74 -7.92 -4.57 3.44
C ILE A 74 -8.35 -5.84 2.73
N LEU A 75 -9.47 -5.77 2.01
CA LEU A 75 -10.25 -6.95 1.63
C LEU A 75 -10.44 -7.03 0.12
N HIS A 76 -10.05 -8.16 -0.46
CA HIS A 76 -10.43 -8.61 -1.81
C HIS A 76 -10.02 -7.65 -2.92
N VAL A 77 -8.98 -7.98 -3.66
CA VAL A 77 -8.59 -7.16 -4.81
C VAL A 77 -9.61 -7.22 -5.95
N GLY A 78 -9.76 -6.12 -6.67
CA GLY A 78 -10.65 -6.01 -7.83
C GLY A 78 -10.06 -6.60 -9.11
N SER A 79 -8.79 -6.99 -9.10
CA SER A 79 -8.05 -7.44 -10.29
C SER A 79 -6.84 -8.30 -9.92
N PRO A 80 -6.47 -9.29 -10.77
CA PRO A 80 -5.30 -10.14 -10.57
C PRO A 80 -3.97 -9.41 -10.64
N ASN A 81 -3.97 -8.13 -11.05
CA ASN A 81 -2.77 -7.30 -11.13
C ASN A 81 -2.65 -6.30 -9.97
N CYS A 82 -3.46 -6.45 -8.93
CA CYS A 82 -3.44 -5.56 -7.78
C CYS A 82 -2.34 -5.95 -6.77
N ILE A 83 -1.78 -4.94 -6.09
CA ILE A 83 -1.00 -5.07 -4.86
C ILE A 83 -1.78 -4.36 -3.75
N MET A 84 -1.98 -5.01 -2.60
CA MET A 84 -2.75 -4.39 -1.51
C MET A 84 -2.05 -3.16 -0.94
N ILE A 85 -0.77 -3.27 -0.58
CA ILE A 85 0.01 -2.13 -0.11
C ILE A 85 1.32 -2.05 -0.90
N LYS A 86 1.54 -0.94 -1.60
CA LYS A 86 2.81 -0.60 -2.24
C LYS A 86 3.35 0.65 -1.58
N THR A 87 4.54 0.58 -0.99
CA THR A 87 5.19 1.76 -0.41
C THR A 87 6.59 1.96 -0.96
N THR A 88 6.93 3.21 -1.29
CA THR A 88 8.30 3.70 -1.47
C THR A 88 8.74 4.76 -0.47
N ALA A 89 7.96 4.97 0.59
CA ALA A 89 8.28 5.94 1.63
C ALA A 89 9.48 5.52 2.49
N ARG A 90 10.13 6.54 3.06
CA ARG A 90 11.19 6.41 4.05
C ARG A 90 10.58 6.23 5.43
N HIS A 91 11.13 5.37 6.27
CA HIS A 91 10.66 5.21 7.65
C HIS A 91 9.18 4.80 7.75
N ALA A 92 8.64 4.17 6.71
CA ALA A 92 7.25 3.72 6.69
C ALA A 92 7.02 2.59 7.70
N ARG A 93 5.86 2.59 8.35
CA ARG A 93 5.44 1.53 9.28
C ARG A 93 4.12 0.95 8.83
N ILE A 94 4.07 -0.36 8.61
CA ILE A 94 2.88 -1.07 8.16
C ILE A 94 2.60 -2.18 9.17
N TYR A 95 1.56 -2.04 9.98
CA TYR A 95 1.38 -2.94 11.12
C TYR A 95 -0.07 -3.15 11.54
N ASP A 96 -0.36 -4.27 12.21
CA ASP A 96 -1.69 -4.58 12.76
C ASP A 96 -2.86 -4.49 11.75
N ASN A 97 -2.60 -4.62 10.44
CA ASN A 97 -3.66 -4.68 9.44
C ASN A 97 -4.18 -6.12 9.30
N TYR A 98 -5.45 -6.25 8.91
CA TYR A 98 -5.99 -7.50 8.41
C TYR A 98 -6.09 -7.41 6.89
N LEU A 99 -5.36 -8.27 6.18
CA LEU A 99 -5.34 -8.32 4.73
C LEU A 99 -5.89 -9.67 4.26
N GLU A 100 -6.98 -9.65 3.51
CA GLU A 100 -7.70 -10.86 3.11
C GLU A 100 -7.95 -10.91 1.60
N GLN A 101 -7.61 -12.04 0.99
CA GLN A 101 -8.10 -12.41 -0.33
C GLN A 101 -9.02 -13.64 -0.24
N ALA A 102 -10.32 -13.46 -0.53
CA ALA A 102 -11.32 -14.50 -0.33
C ALA A 102 -11.20 -15.70 -1.29
N THR A 103 -11.63 -16.86 -0.78
CA THR A 103 -11.88 -18.11 -1.51
C THR A 103 -13.04 -17.97 -2.51
N GLY A 104 -12.89 -18.56 -3.70
CA GLY A 104 -13.84 -18.44 -4.84
C GLY A 104 -13.23 -17.79 -6.08
N THR A 105 -12.03 -17.21 -5.95
CA THR A 105 -11.14 -16.91 -7.09
C THR A 105 -10.16 -18.07 -7.23
N ASP A 106 -10.40 -18.95 -8.21
CA ASP A 106 -9.47 -20.02 -8.55
C ASP A 106 -8.30 -19.43 -9.34
N GLY A 107 -7.10 -19.49 -8.77
CA GLY A 107 -5.88 -18.94 -9.33
C GLY A 107 -5.31 -17.71 -8.61
N GLN A 108 -4.23 -17.23 -9.20
CA GLN A 108 -3.43 -16.08 -8.80
C GLN A 108 -4.26 -14.76 -8.81
N ALA A 109 -4.91 -14.46 -7.69
CA ALA A 109 -5.93 -13.41 -7.58
C ALA A 109 -5.36 -12.01 -7.33
N LEU A 110 -4.08 -11.89 -6.96
CA LEU A 110 -3.36 -10.64 -6.75
C LEU A 110 -1.86 -10.83 -7.00
N ILE A 111 -1.12 -9.74 -7.24
CA ILE A 111 0.35 -9.80 -7.36
C ILE A 111 0.97 -10.18 -6.02
N GLY A 112 0.56 -9.49 -4.95
CA GLY A 112 1.01 -9.74 -3.59
C GLY A 112 0.40 -8.79 -2.57
N PHE A 113 0.68 -9.02 -1.29
CA PHE A 113 0.05 -8.30 -0.19
C PHE A 113 0.77 -6.98 0.12
N ILE A 114 2.03 -7.02 0.56
CA ILE A 114 2.80 -5.80 0.88
C ILE A 114 4.10 -5.77 0.10
N ASP A 115 4.28 -4.74 -0.70
CA ASP A 115 5.50 -4.46 -1.47
C ASP A 115 6.14 -3.17 -0.96
N ALA A 116 7.22 -3.34 -0.19
CA ALA A 116 8.10 -2.29 0.25
C ALA A 116 9.38 -2.22 -0.60
N THR A 117 9.28 -2.40 -1.92
CA THR A 117 10.38 -2.26 -2.88
C THR A 117 10.15 -1.12 -3.87
N ALA A 118 11.22 -0.48 -4.35
CA ALA A 118 11.10 0.57 -5.36
C ALA A 118 10.88 0.00 -6.77
N VAL A 119 11.08 -1.31 -6.92
CA VAL A 119 10.90 -2.05 -8.17
C VAL A 119 9.48 -1.87 -8.68
N ASP A 120 9.34 -1.48 -9.94
CA ASP A 120 8.06 -1.28 -10.64
C ASP A 120 7.10 -0.28 -9.97
N ALA A 121 7.58 0.53 -9.04
CA ALA A 121 6.77 1.60 -8.47
C ALA A 121 6.45 2.65 -9.54
N PRO A 122 5.19 3.07 -9.70
CA PRO A 122 4.84 4.10 -10.67
C PRO A 122 5.47 5.44 -10.26
N ALA A 123 5.85 6.24 -11.26
CA ALA A 123 6.29 7.62 -11.05
C ALA A 123 5.15 8.59 -11.37
N TYR A 124 4.97 9.60 -10.52
CA TYR A 124 4.04 10.70 -10.76
C TYR A 124 4.82 12.01 -10.90
N ALA A 125 4.48 12.81 -11.90
CA ALA A 125 5.00 14.17 -12.10
C ALA A 125 6.53 14.33 -12.07
N GLY A 126 7.30 13.34 -12.54
CA GLY A 126 8.76 13.41 -12.57
C GLY A 126 9.43 13.33 -11.20
N ASN A 127 8.71 12.85 -10.18
CA ASN A 127 9.24 12.63 -8.84
C ASN A 127 10.46 11.72 -8.87
N VAL A 128 11.59 12.22 -8.35
CA VAL A 128 12.80 11.42 -8.18
C VAL A 128 12.58 10.50 -6.98
N SER A 129 12.89 9.22 -7.14
CA SER A 129 12.78 8.25 -6.04
C SER A 129 13.66 8.69 -4.87
N ALA A 130 13.03 8.82 -3.70
CA ALA A 130 13.74 9.02 -2.46
C ALA A 130 14.66 7.84 -2.13
N GLY A 131 15.82 8.11 -1.52
CA GLY A 131 16.56 7.08 -0.82
C GLY A 131 15.71 6.49 0.30
N ARG A 132 15.55 5.16 0.33
CA ARG A 132 14.86 4.43 1.40
C ARG A 132 15.77 4.28 2.61
N TYR A 133 15.25 4.53 3.80
CA TYR A 133 15.97 4.37 5.06
C TYR A 133 15.41 3.22 5.88
N SER A 134 14.56 3.45 6.88
CA SER A 134 13.93 2.33 7.61
C SER A 134 12.56 1.95 7.04
N THR A 135 12.15 0.70 7.21
CA THR A 135 10.77 0.25 6.96
C THR A 135 10.47 -0.88 7.92
N ILE A 136 9.32 -0.81 8.58
CA ILE A 136 8.86 -1.84 9.52
C ILE A 136 7.55 -2.40 8.99
N ILE A 137 7.50 -3.72 8.85
CA ILE A 137 6.30 -4.48 8.51
C ILE A 137 6.11 -5.48 9.64
N ARG A 138 5.09 -5.34 10.49
CA ARG A 138 4.91 -6.27 11.61
C ARG A 138 3.46 -6.55 11.95
N ASP A 139 3.17 -7.71 12.52
CA ASP A 139 1.85 -8.04 13.11
C ASP A 139 0.66 -7.94 12.13
N ASN A 140 0.92 -7.97 10.82
CA ASN A 140 -0.15 -7.98 9.82
C ASN A 140 -0.71 -9.40 9.68
N ARG A 141 -2.02 -9.55 9.77
CA ARG A 141 -2.71 -10.82 9.59
C ARG A 141 -3.06 -11.01 8.13
N ILE A 142 -2.53 -12.06 7.50
CA ILE A 142 -2.74 -12.38 6.10
C ILE A 142 -3.66 -13.59 5.98
N ASP A 143 -4.83 -13.39 5.38
CA ASP A 143 -5.72 -14.47 4.95
C ASP A 143 -5.74 -14.57 3.41
N GLY A 144 -5.59 -15.79 2.90
CA GLY A 144 -5.49 -16.05 1.46
C GLY A 144 -4.08 -15.90 0.86
N PHE A 145 -3.00 -16.10 1.64
CA PHE A 145 -1.61 -16.01 1.15
C PHE A 145 -1.34 -16.86 -0.11
N SER A 146 -1.98 -18.03 -0.22
CA SER A 146 -1.90 -18.96 -1.36
C SER A 146 -2.45 -18.39 -2.67
N LYS A 147 -3.14 -17.25 -2.61
CA LYS A 147 -3.69 -16.55 -3.77
C LYS A 147 -2.70 -15.55 -4.39
N SER A 148 -1.61 -15.22 -3.71
CA SER A 148 -0.59 -14.31 -4.23
C SER A 148 0.20 -14.91 -5.39
N LYS A 149 0.45 -14.11 -6.43
CA LYS A 149 1.29 -14.50 -7.58
C LYS A 149 2.75 -14.67 -7.20
N ASN A 150 3.25 -13.66 -6.50
CA ASN A 150 4.69 -13.43 -6.40
C ASN A 150 5.17 -13.35 -4.95
N PHE A 151 4.39 -12.78 -4.05
CA PHE A 151 4.83 -12.55 -2.67
C PHE A 151 3.68 -12.28 -1.69
N VAL A 152 3.90 -12.62 -0.42
CA VAL A 152 3.15 -12.05 0.71
C VAL A 152 3.79 -10.72 1.10
N TYR A 153 5.07 -10.75 1.46
CA TYR A 153 5.88 -9.57 1.72
C TYR A 153 7.04 -9.50 0.74
N LYS A 154 7.25 -8.34 0.12
CA LYS A 154 8.42 -8.05 -0.71
C LYS A 154 9.15 -6.86 -0.13
N TYR A 155 10.43 -7.03 0.13
CA TYR A 155 11.27 -6.05 0.79
C TYR A 155 12.60 -5.90 0.05
N GLN A 156 13.10 -4.67 -0.09
CA GLN A 156 14.35 -4.38 -0.81
C GLN A 156 15.38 -3.76 0.13
N PRO A 157 16.35 -4.55 0.64
CA PRO A 157 17.29 -4.09 1.66
C PRO A 157 18.34 -3.09 1.13
N LYS A 158 18.55 -2.98 -0.18
CA LYS A 158 19.66 -2.20 -0.75
C LYS A 158 19.48 -0.70 -0.47
N GLY A 159 20.32 -0.16 0.42
CA GLY A 159 20.31 1.25 0.85
C GLY A 159 19.55 1.51 2.15
N GLN A 160 18.86 0.51 2.72
CA GLN A 160 18.24 0.62 4.03
C GLN A 160 19.26 0.40 5.14
N THR A 161 19.20 1.25 6.16
CA THR A 161 20.03 1.12 7.38
C THR A 161 19.43 0.14 8.38
N TYR A 162 18.11 -0.03 8.37
CA TYR A 162 17.36 -0.94 9.25
C TYR A 162 16.03 -1.34 8.62
N GLY A 163 15.56 -2.56 8.86
CA GLY A 163 14.18 -2.93 8.59
C GLY A 163 13.84 -4.29 9.17
N GLU A 164 12.55 -4.50 9.37
CA GLU A 164 12.03 -5.60 10.17
C GLU A 164 10.76 -6.13 9.52
N ILE A 165 10.69 -7.45 9.41
CA ILE A 165 9.49 -8.21 9.06
C ILE A 165 9.25 -9.15 10.24
N GLU A 166 8.20 -8.88 11.00
CA GLU A 166 7.76 -9.69 12.16
C GLU A 166 6.33 -10.23 11.97
#